data_AF-A0A0J7XHJ8-F1
#
_entry.id   AF-A0A0J7XHJ8-F1
#
_cell.length_a   1.000
_cell.length_b   1.000
_cell.length_c   1.000
_cell.angle_alpha   90.00
_cell.angle_beta   90.00
_cell.angle_gamma   90.00
#
_symmetry.space_group_name_H-M   'P 1'
#
loop_
_entity.id
_entity.type
_entity.pdbx_description
1 polymer ?
#
loop_
_entity_poly.entity_id
_entity_poly.type
_entity_poly.pdbx_seq_one_letter_code
_entity_poly.pdbx_strand_id
1 'polypeptide(L)'
;MDIPFSQENFGGEFGGNRDPEYLAVNPNGVVPTLIDEGNAIWESNTILRYLCNSRGPTSLYPQDPIDRAMVERWMDWHLAALNKFMSQLYIGIVKTPEAERDLQALDRARMESQRCFALLDDALAQNSYLAGDAFSLADIPCGIMVYRWIALGFARDSEQPNLRRWADRLAERHAYRKNVMVGLG
;
A
#
# COMPACT_ATOMS: atom_id res chain seq x y z
N MET A 1 -3.80 14.37 -7.19
CA MET A 1 -4.81 15.24 -6.54
C MET A 1 -4.22 16.61 -6.24
N ASP A 2 -2.88 16.79 -6.23
CA ASP A 2 -2.21 18.09 -6.08
C ASP A 2 -2.72 18.93 -4.91
N ILE A 3 -3.16 18.24 -3.86
CA ILE A 3 -3.64 18.83 -2.61
C ILE A 3 -2.40 19.37 -1.89
N PRO A 4 -2.35 20.67 -1.55
CA PRO A 4 -1.27 21.21 -0.73
C PRO A 4 -1.27 20.53 0.65
N PHE A 5 -0.09 20.15 1.14
CA PHE A 5 0.07 19.55 2.46
C PHE A 5 1.43 19.96 3.07
N SER A 6 1.49 19.94 4.40
CA SER A 6 2.74 19.88 5.15
C SER A 6 2.94 18.47 5.70
N GLN A 7 4.19 18.03 5.78
CA GLN A 7 4.55 16.72 6.33
C GLN A 7 5.41 16.93 7.57
N GLU A 8 5.07 16.19 8.63
CA GLU A 8 5.90 16.03 9.82
C GLU A 8 6.32 14.56 9.94
N ASN A 9 7.58 14.33 10.31
CA ASN A 9 8.15 12.99 10.35
C ASN A 9 8.00 12.38 11.75
N PHE A 10 7.35 11.21 11.81
CA PHE A 10 7.15 10.42 13.02
C PHE A 10 7.35 8.93 12.71
N GLY A 11 7.71 8.15 13.73
CA GLY A 11 7.90 6.70 13.63
C GLY A 11 9.24 6.29 13.02
N GLY A 12 9.59 5.02 13.20
CA GLY A 12 10.88 4.48 12.75
C GLY A 12 12.05 5.22 13.41
N GLU A 13 12.98 5.71 12.58
CA GLU A 13 14.16 6.46 13.04
C GLU A 13 13.83 7.84 13.62
N PHE A 14 12.67 8.43 13.27
CA PHE A 14 12.26 9.76 13.76
C PHE A 14 11.65 9.72 15.16
N GLY A 15 11.16 8.56 15.62
CA GLY A 15 10.50 8.44 16.92
C GLY A 15 9.24 9.30 17.05
N GLY A 16 8.92 9.76 18.26
CA GLY A 16 7.83 10.71 18.56
C GLY A 16 6.40 10.15 18.50
N ASN A 17 6.15 9.08 17.74
CA ASN A 17 4.84 8.45 17.58
C ASN A 17 4.32 7.73 18.84
N ARG A 18 5.09 7.76 19.93
CA ARG A 18 4.73 7.19 21.24
C ARG A 18 4.65 8.24 22.33
N ASP A 19 4.94 9.50 22.01
CA ASP A 19 4.85 10.60 22.96
C ASP A 19 3.36 10.91 23.26
N PRO A 20 3.05 11.41 24.47
CA PRO A 20 1.67 11.69 24.86
C PRO A 20 0.92 12.60 23.88
N GLU A 21 1.61 13.58 23.29
CA GLU A 21 1.05 14.51 22.31
C GLU A 21 0.61 13.79 21.04
N TYR A 22 1.42 12.86 20.52
CA TYR A 22 1.04 12.09 19.33
C TYR A 22 -0.07 11.08 19.65
N LEU A 23 0.00 10.42 20.80
CA LEU A 23 -1.01 9.44 21.23
C LEU A 23 -2.38 10.08 21.50
N ALA A 24 -2.42 11.36 21.85
CA ALA A 24 -3.67 12.13 21.94
C ALA A 24 -4.36 12.30 20.57
N VAL A 25 -3.60 12.25 19.47
CA VAL A 25 -4.09 12.37 18.10
C VAL A 25 -4.37 11.00 17.46
N ASN A 26 -3.44 10.04 17.63
CA ASN A 26 -3.59 8.66 17.18
C ASN A 26 -3.19 7.69 18.29
N PRO A 27 -4.16 7.09 19.00
CA PRO A 27 -3.89 6.24 20.16
C PRO A 27 -3.18 4.93 19.80
N ASN A 28 -3.18 4.52 18.53
CA ASN A 28 -2.42 3.36 18.07
C ASN A 28 -0.90 3.63 18.07
N GLY A 29 -0.48 4.90 18.04
CA GLY A 29 0.91 5.31 17.97
C GLY A 29 1.61 4.83 16.70
N VAL A 30 0.92 4.92 15.56
CA VAL A 30 1.44 4.54 14.23
C VAL A 30 1.22 5.67 13.23
N VAL A 31 2.02 5.67 12.16
CA VAL A 31 1.82 6.53 10.99
C VAL A 31 1.14 5.74 9.86
N PRO A 32 0.41 6.40 8.93
CA PRO A 32 0.15 7.84 8.86
C PRO A 32 -1.04 8.30 9.72
N THR A 33 -1.03 9.59 10.06
CA THR A 33 -2.16 10.34 10.63
C THR A 33 -2.32 11.62 9.84
N LEU A 34 -3.54 11.92 9.36
CA LEU A 34 -3.88 13.15 8.66
C LEU A 34 -4.58 14.12 9.64
N ILE A 35 -4.12 15.36 9.68
CA ILE A 35 -4.86 16.46 10.30
C ILE A 35 -5.54 17.26 9.20
N ASP A 36 -6.86 17.38 9.27
CA ASP A 36 -7.63 18.17 8.31
C ASP A 36 -8.78 18.91 8.98
N GLU A 37 -8.82 20.24 8.82
CA GLU A 37 -9.81 21.13 9.45
C GLU A 37 -9.96 20.89 10.97
N GLY A 38 -8.85 20.60 11.65
CA GLY A 38 -8.82 20.31 13.10
C GLY A 38 -9.21 18.88 13.49
N ASN A 39 -9.53 18.01 12.52
CA ASN A 39 -9.85 16.61 12.75
C ASN A 39 -8.63 15.72 12.53
N ALA A 40 -8.46 14.74 13.42
CA ALA A 40 -7.45 13.69 13.26
C ALA A 40 -8.07 12.46 12.59
N ILE A 41 -7.50 12.04 11.47
CA ILE A 41 -7.93 10.86 10.71
C ILE A 41 -6.74 9.91 10.61
N TRP A 42 -6.88 8.72 11.17
CA TRP A 42 -5.90 7.63 11.09
C TRP A 42 -6.49 6.45 10.31
N GLU A 43 -5.67 5.42 10.07
CA GLU A 43 -5.81 4.40 9.03
C GLU A 43 -5.56 4.92 7.60
N SER A 44 -4.53 4.39 6.94
CA SER A 44 -4.10 4.84 5.62
C SER A 44 -5.19 4.69 4.55
N ASN A 45 -5.90 3.56 4.51
CA ASN A 45 -7.00 3.37 3.57
C ASN A 45 -8.18 4.32 3.85
N THR A 46 -8.47 4.60 5.13
CA THR A 46 -9.51 5.57 5.50
C THR A 46 -9.13 6.98 5.08
N ILE A 47 -7.88 7.38 5.30
CA ILE A 47 -7.33 8.66 4.82
C ILE A 47 -7.49 8.78 3.29
N LEU A 48 -7.15 7.73 2.52
CA LEU A 48 -7.32 7.74 1.06
C LEU A 48 -8.77 7.92 0.62
N ARG A 49 -9.71 7.18 1.25
CA ARG A 49 -11.15 7.31 0.99
C ARG A 49 -11.66 8.71 1.35
N TYR A 50 -11.25 9.23 2.50
CA TYR A 50 -11.61 10.56 2.97
C TYR A 50 -11.16 11.63 1.98
N LEU A 51 -9.88 11.63 1.58
CA LEU A 51 -9.36 12.59 0.61
C LEU A 51 -10.09 12.52 -0.73
N CYS A 52 -10.47 11.33 -1.19
CA CYS A 52 -11.25 11.20 -2.42
C CYS A 52 -12.68 11.73 -2.27
N ASN A 53 -13.33 11.45 -1.14
CA ASN A 53 -14.69 11.94 -0.88
C ASN A 53 -14.75 13.46 -0.68
N SER A 54 -13.73 14.06 -0.07
CA SER A 54 -13.73 15.49 0.26
C SER A 54 -13.19 16.36 -0.87
N ARG A 55 -12.14 15.93 -1.58
CA ARG A 55 -11.43 16.78 -2.57
C ARG A 55 -11.01 16.05 -3.84
N GLY A 56 -11.12 14.73 -3.91
CA GLY A 56 -10.59 13.95 -5.01
C GLY A 56 -11.58 13.71 -6.14
N PRO A 57 -11.09 13.27 -7.31
CA PRO A 57 -11.95 12.94 -8.43
C PRO A 57 -12.75 11.66 -8.15
N THR A 58 -14.02 11.66 -8.51
CA THR A 58 -14.91 10.49 -8.41
C THR A 58 -14.43 9.30 -9.24
N SER A 59 -13.57 9.51 -10.23
CA SER A 59 -12.94 8.44 -11.01
C SER A 59 -12.00 7.56 -10.17
N LEU A 60 -11.40 8.10 -9.10
CA LEU A 60 -10.56 7.30 -8.18
C LEU A 60 -11.39 6.50 -7.18
N TYR A 61 -12.56 7.03 -6.82
CA TYR A 61 -13.45 6.45 -5.82
C TYR A 61 -14.92 6.71 -6.20
N PRO A 62 -15.52 5.78 -6.97
CA PRO A 62 -16.88 5.93 -7.49
C PRO A 62 -17.93 6.07 -6.37
N GLN A 63 -19.09 6.67 -6.72
CA GLN A 63 -20.24 6.81 -5.81
C GLN A 63 -21.29 5.71 -6.03
N ASP A 64 -21.33 5.09 -7.21
CA ASP A 64 -22.19 3.92 -7.43
C ASP A 64 -21.78 2.79 -6.46
N PRO A 65 -22.73 2.16 -5.75
CA PRO A 65 -22.41 1.16 -4.75
C PRO A 65 -21.63 -0.05 -5.28
N ILE A 66 -21.94 -0.50 -6.50
CA ILE A 66 -21.28 -1.66 -7.10
C ILE A 66 -19.85 -1.30 -7.50
N ASP A 67 -19.67 -0.20 -8.23
CA ASP A 67 -18.35 0.25 -8.67
C ASP A 67 -17.45 0.55 -7.45
N ARG A 68 -18.00 1.18 -6.41
CA ARG A 68 -17.29 1.40 -5.15
C ARG A 68 -16.86 0.09 -4.50
N ALA A 69 -17.76 -0.90 -4.42
CA ALA A 69 -17.43 -2.20 -3.87
C ALA A 69 -16.30 -2.90 -4.66
N MET A 70 -16.21 -2.70 -5.98
CA MET A 70 -15.11 -3.24 -6.79
C MET A 70 -13.76 -2.63 -6.39
N VAL A 71 -13.75 -1.37 -5.97
CA VAL A 71 -12.55 -0.67 -5.46
C VAL A 71 -12.23 -1.09 -4.03
N GLU A 72 -13.20 -1.01 -3.12
CA GLU A 72 -13.00 -1.24 -1.69
C GLU A 72 -12.57 -2.67 -1.37
N ARG A 73 -13.09 -3.65 -2.11
CA ARG A 73 -12.65 -5.05 -2.05
C ARG A 73 -11.13 -5.18 -2.04
N TRP A 74 -10.44 -4.49 -2.95
CA TRP A 74 -8.99 -4.60 -3.08
C TRP A 74 -8.24 -3.84 -1.98
N MET A 75 -8.78 -2.70 -1.55
CA MET A 75 -8.23 -1.96 -0.42
C MET A 75 -8.27 -2.79 0.86
N ASP A 76 -9.39 -3.43 1.14
CA ASP A 76 -9.59 -4.23 2.35
C ASP A 76 -8.88 -5.58 2.26
N TRP A 77 -8.93 -6.24 1.10
CA TRP A 77 -8.15 -7.45 0.84
C TRP A 77 -6.65 -7.19 1.02
N HIS A 78 -6.14 -6.05 0.57
CA HIS A 78 -4.75 -5.66 0.80
C HIS A 78 -4.41 -5.66 2.30
N LEU A 79 -5.23 -5.04 3.14
CA LEU A 79 -4.97 -4.99 4.59
C LEU A 79 -5.06 -6.37 5.23
N ALA A 80 -6.11 -7.14 4.89
CA ALA A 80 -6.43 -8.40 5.55
C ALA A 80 -5.53 -9.57 5.10
N ALA A 81 -5.14 -9.62 3.83
CA ALA A 81 -4.44 -10.76 3.24
C ALA A 81 -2.99 -10.45 2.89
N LEU A 82 -2.74 -9.38 2.14
CA LEU A 82 -1.40 -9.13 1.56
C LEU A 82 -0.45 -8.44 2.54
N ASN A 83 -0.89 -7.37 3.20
CA ASN A 83 -0.05 -6.48 3.99
C ASN A 83 0.61 -7.20 5.17
N LYS A 84 -0.09 -8.17 5.77
CA LYS A 84 0.44 -8.97 6.89
C LYS A 84 1.75 -9.65 6.52
N PHE A 85 1.75 -10.43 5.43
CA PHE A 85 2.93 -11.21 5.02
C PHE A 85 4.01 -10.32 4.39
N MET A 86 3.62 -9.31 3.62
CA MET A 86 4.57 -8.33 3.08
C MET A 86 5.27 -7.53 4.19
N SER A 87 4.59 -7.21 5.29
CA SER A 87 5.21 -6.54 6.44
C SER A 87 6.18 -7.47 7.17
N GLN A 88 5.85 -8.75 7.32
CA GLN A 88 6.77 -9.75 7.89
C GLN A 88 8.05 -9.88 7.06
N LEU A 89 7.93 -9.97 5.73
CA LEU A 89 9.08 -10.00 4.82
C LEU A 89 9.90 -8.72 4.92
N TYR A 90 9.23 -7.56 4.89
CA TYR A 90 9.91 -6.27 4.97
C TYR A 90 10.70 -6.13 6.26
N ILE A 91 10.09 -6.41 7.42
CA ILE A 91 10.77 -6.31 8.71
C ILE A 91 11.92 -7.32 8.76
N GLY A 92 11.66 -8.59 8.49
CA GLY A 92 12.67 -9.63 8.65
C GLY A 92 13.83 -9.53 7.65
N ILE A 93 13.63 -8.97 6.45
CA ILE A 93 14.70 -8.82 5.46
C ILE A 93 15.40 -7.46 5.59
N VAL A 94 14.63 -6.37 5.71
CA VAL A 94 15.18 -5.01 5.63
C VAL A 94 15.53 -4.44 6.99
N LYS A 95 14.78 -4.79 8.05
CA LYS A 95 14.93 -4.18 9.38
C LYS A 95 15.58 -5.11 10.42
N THR A 96 15.68 -6.41 10.16
CA THR A 96 16.29 -7.40 11.06
C THR A 96 17.69 -7.81 10.57
N PRO A 97 18.72 -7.73 11.42
CA PRO A 97 20.07 -8.23 11.11
C PRO A 97 20.04 -9.69 10.66
N GLU A 98 20.89 -10.06 9.71
CA GLU A 98 20.88 -11.41 9.11
C GLU A 98 20.97 -12.55 10.13
N ALA A 99 21.79 -12.36 11.17
CA ALA A 99 21.99 -13.35 12.23
C ALA A 99 20.75 -13.58 13.13
N GLU A 100 19.78 -12.67 13.11
CA GLU A 100 18.57 -12.70 13.95
C GLU A 100 17.31 -13.11 13.16
N ARG A 101 17.45 -13.37 11.85
CA ARG A 101 16.30 -13.66 10.99
C ARG A 101 15.71 -15.04 11.28
N ASP A 102 14.41 -15.08 11.54
CA ASP A 102 13.64 -16.32 11.50
C ASP A 102 13.37 -16.72 10.04
N LEU A 103 14.27 -17.57 9.51
CA LEU A 103 14.19 -18.03 8.12
C LEU A 103 12.92 -18.84 7.82
N GLN A 104 12.37 -19.57 8.80
CA GLN A 104 11.14 -20.33 8.60
C GLN A 104 9.91 -19.43 8.56
N ALA A 105 9.88 -18.37 9.37
CA ALA A 105 8.83 -17.35 9.28
C ALA A 105 8.92 -16.59 7.94
N LEU A 106 10.13 -16.24 7.49
CA LEU A 106 10.35 -15.57 6.21
C LEU A 106 9.91 -16.42 5.02
N ASP A 107 10.24 -17.71 5.00
CA ASP A 107 9.83 -18.60 3.92
C ASP A 107 8.29 -18.77 3.85
N ARG A 108 7.64 -18.91 5.01
CA ARG A 108 6.17 -18.92 5.08
C ARG A 108 5.55 -17.61 4.57
N ALA A 109 6.06 -16.47 5.03
CA ALA A 109 5.57 -15.16 4.58
C ALA A 109 5.79 -14.96 3.07
N ARG A 110 6.90 -15.48 2.52
CA ARG A 110 7.18 -15.46 1.08
C ARG A 110 6.17 -16.29 0.30
N MET A 111 5.90 -17.52 0.71
CA MET A 111 4.92 -18.38 0.05
C MET A 111 3.52 -17.76 0.06
N GLU A 112 3.06 -17.24 1.20
CA GLU A 112 1.74 -16.60 1.30
C GLU A 112 1.66 -15.30 0.48
N SER A 113 2.73 -14.50 0.46
CA SER A 113 2.81 -13.32 -0.41
C SER A 113 2.77 -13.73 -1.89
N GLN A 114 3.49 -14.78 -2.28
CA GLN A 114 3.49 -15.29 -3.66
C GLN A 114 2.09 -15.74 -4.10
N ARG A 115 1.32 -16.40 -3.22
CA ARG A 115 -0.09 -16.74 -3.48
C ARG A 115 -0.95 -15.50 -3.70
N CYS A 116 -0.75 -14.45 -2.89
CA CYS A 116 -1.47 -13.19 -3.05
C CYS A 116 -1.12 -12.49 -4.37
N PHE A 117 0.15 -12.48 -4.78
CA PHE A 117 0.57 -11.88 -6.05
C PHE A 117 0.13 -12.69 -7.27
N ALA A 118 0.03 -14.02 -7.18
CA ALA A 118 -0.58 -14.84 -8.22
C ALA A 118 -2.06 -14.46 -8.42
N LEU A 119 -2.81 -14.27 -7.33
CA LEU A 119 -4.20 -13.82 -7.39
C LEU A 119 -4.32 -12.43 -8.05
N LEU A 120 -3.41 -11.51 -7.74
CA LEU A 120 -3.36 -10.20 -8.41
C LEU A 120 -3.03 -10.34 -9.90
N ASP A 121 -2.10 -11.21 -10.27
CA ASP A 121 -1.76 -11.47 -11.69
C ASP A 121 -2.99 -11.98 -12.46
N ASP A 122 -3.72 -12.94 -11.90
CA ASP A 122 -4.95 -13.48 -12.51
C ASP A 122 -6.03 -12.40 -12.66
N ALA A 123 -6.23 -11.56 -11.65
CA ALA A 123 -7.20 -10.45 -11.71
C ALA A 123 -6.81 -9.42 -12.78
N LEU A 124 -5.51 -9.14 -12.91
CA LEU A 124 -4.95 -8.25 -13.92
C LEU A 124 -4.90 -8.88 -15.31
N ALA A 125 -5.02 -10.21 -15.45
CA ALA A 125 -5.17 -10.82 -16.77
C ALA A 125 -6.46 -10.36 -17.48
N GLN A 126 -7.49 -10.03 -16.70
CA GLN A 126 -8.80 -9.61 -17.22
C GLN A 126 -8.97 -8.09 -17.27
N ASN A 127 -8.11 -7.31 -16.60
CA ASN A 127 -8.32 -5.88 -16.41
C ASN A 127 -7.02 -5.07 -16.55
N SER A 128 -7.15 -3.81 -16.97
CA SER A 128 -6.02 -2.88 -17.02
C SER A 128 -5.52 -2.41 -15.64
N TYR A 129 -6.41 -2.40 -14.65
CA TYR A 129 -6.21 -2.02 -13.25
C TYR A 129 -7.06 -2.93 -12.34
N LEU A 130 -6.87 -2.86 -11.02
CA LEU A 130 -7.50 -3.84 -10.11
C LEU A 130 -9.03 -3.77 -10.09
N ALA A 131 -9.60 -2.57 -10.22
CA ALA A 131 -11.05 -2.36 -10.21
C ALA A 131 -11.67 -2.25 -11.62
N GLY A 132 -10.93 -2.56 -12.68
CA GLY A 132 -11.40 -2.47 -14.07
C GLY A 132 -10.40 -1.77 -14.98
N ASP A 133 -10.89 -0.95 -15.92
CA ASP A 133 -10.02 -0.35 -16.95
C ASP A 133 -9.40 0.99 -16.60
N ALA A 134 -9.79 1.58 -15.47
CA ALA A 134 -9.28 2.86 -15.00
C ALA A 134 -8.58 2.73 -13.64
N PHE A 135 -7.53 3.53 -13.44
CA PHE A 135 -6.81 3.62 -12.18
C PHE A 135 -7.74 4.17 -11.07
N SER A 136 -7.73 3.51 -9.91
CA SER A 136 -8.60 3.82 -8.77
C SER A 136 -7.85 3.72 -7.43
N LEU A 137 -8.55 3.93 -6.32
CA LEU A 137 -7.99 3.68 -4.99
C LEU A 137 -7.58 2.22 -4.76
N ALA A 138 -8.14 1.26 -5.49
CA ALA A 138 -7.75 -0.15 -5.40
C ALA A 138 -6.25 -0.33 -5.71
N ASP A 139 -5.74 0.47 -6.65
CA ASP A 139 -4.39 0.35 -7.15
C ASP A 139 -3.34 1.00 -6.24
N ILE A 140 -3.74 1.89 -5.32
CA ILE A 140 -2.77 2.62 -4.48
C ILE A 140 -2.13 1.71 -3.42
N PRO A 141 -2.88 1.04 -2.52
CA PRO A 141 -2.27 0.20 -1.49
C PRO A 141 -1.55 -1.02 -2.09
N CYS A 142 -2.21 -1.71 -3.02
CA CYS A 142 -1.63 -2.86 -3.73
C CYS A 142 -0.41 -2.44 -4.57
N GLY A 143 -0.44 -1.25 -5.17
CA GLY A 143 0.65 -0.70 -5.97
C GLY A 143 1.92 -0.48 -5.16
N ILE A 144 1.80 -0.11 -3.88
CA ILE A 144 2.96 -0.01 -2.99
C ILE A 144 3.54 -1.39 -2.72
N MET A 145 2.69 -2.39 -2.49
CA MET A 145 3.12 -3.76 -2.22
C MET A 145 3.82 -4.41 -3.41
N VAL A 146 3.35 -4.19 -4.65
CA VAL A 146 4.02 -4.76 -5.84
C VAL A 146 5.42 -4.16 -6.05
N TYR A 147 5.61 -2.87 -5.83
CA TYR A 147 6.94 -2.28 -5.89
C TYR A 147 7.87 -2.93 -4.88
N ARG A 148 7.40 -3.10 -3.63
CA ARG A 148 8.18 -3.76 -2.58
C ARG A 148 8.51 -5.20 -2.93
N TRP A 149 7.56 -5.95 -3.47
CA TRP A 149 7.74 -7.34 -3.90
C TRP A 149 8.80 -7.49 -5.01
N ILE A 150 8.76 -6.61 -6.00
CA ILE A 150 9.75 -6.55 -7.08
C ILE A 150 11.11 -6.12 -6.55
N ALA A 151 11.17 -5.07 -5.72
CA ALA A 151 12.42 -4.55 -5.17
C ALA A 151 13.15 -5.54 -4.25
N LEU A 152 12.40 -6.44 -3.59
CA LEU A 152 12.96 -7.56 -2.82
C LEU A 152 13.45 -8.74 -3.68
N GLY A 153 13.27 -8.68 -5.00
CA GLY A 153 13.71 -9.72 -5.94
C GLY A 153 12.83 -10.96 -5.94
N PHE A 154 11.60 -10.89 -5.42
CA PHE A 154 10.71 -12.04 -5.36
C PHE A 154 9.83 -12.23 -6.59
N ALA A 155 9.59 -11.16 -7.34
CA ALA A 155 8.85 -11.25 -8.60
C ALA A 155 9.65 -11.98 -9.67
N ARG A 156 8.96 -12.84 -10.44
CA ARG A 156 9.52 -13.50 -11.63
C ARG A 156 8.64 -13.15 -12.83
N ASP A 157 9.21 -12.44 -13.79
CA ASP A 157 8.47 -11.94 -14.95
C ASP A 157 7.75 -13.06 -15.73
N SER A 158 8.35 -14.25 -15.82
CA SER A 158 7.75 -15.42 -16.47
C SER A 158 6.55 -16.00 -15.73
N GLU A 159 6.42 -15.75 -14.43
CA GLU A 159 5.35 -16.27 -13.57
C GLU A 159 4.26 -15.23 -13.31
N GLN A 160 4.57 -13.94 -13.46
CA GLN A 160 3.67 -12.82 -13.09
C GLN A 160 3.67 -11.70 -14.17
N PRO A 161 3.34 -12.01 -15.43
CA PRO A 161 3.44 -11.05 -16.54
C PRO A 161 2.42 -9.91 -16.45
N ASN A 162 1.21 -10.17 -15.94
CA ASN A 162 0.15 -9.16 -15.82
C ASN A 162 0.45 -8.19 -14.68
N LEU A 163 0.96 -8.72 -13.57
CA LEU A 163 1.46 -7.95 -12.45
C LEU A 163 2.62 -7.04 -12.88
N ARG A 164 3.57 -7.57 -13.67
CA ARG A 164 4.69 -6.78 -14.20
C ARG A 164 4.21 -5.65 -15.11
N ARG A 165 3.33 -5.95 -16.07
CA ARG A 165 2.71 -4.93 -16.94
C ARG A 165 2.04 -3.83 -16.12
N TRP A 166 1.28 -4.20 -15.10
CA TRP A 166 0.60 -3.25 -14.23
C TRP A 166 1.60 -2.41 -13.42
N ALA A 167 2.66 -3.02 -12.86
CA ALA A 167 3.72 -2.30 -12.15
C ALA A 167 4.44 -1.29 -13.05
N ASP A 168 4.77 -1.67 -14.29
CA ASP A 168 5.38 -0.76 -15.28
C ASP A 168 4.45 0.42 -15.57
N ARG A 169 3.15 0.18 -15.74
CA ARG A 169 2.13 1.23 -15.91
C ARG A 169 2.01 2.14 -14.69
N LEU A 170 2.10 1.60 -13.47
CA LEU A 170 2.13 2.44 -12.26
C LEU A 170 3.40 3.31 -12.22
N ALA A 171 4.53 2.77 -12.66
CA ALA A 171 5.80 3.49 -12.74
C ALA A 171 5.77 4.64 -13.76
N GLU A 172 4.84 4.68 -14.71
CA GLU A 172 4.62 5.85 -15.59
C GLU A 172 4.04 7.06 -14.86
N ARG A 173 3.42 6.87 -13.69
CA ARG A 173 2.78 7.94 -12.91
C ARG A 173 3.83 8.70 -12.10
N HIS A 174 3.96 10.01 -12.34
CA HIS A 174 4.93 10.87 -11.64
C HIS A 174 4.81 10.76 -10.11
N ALA A 175 3.59 10.82 -9.57
CA ALA A 175 3.36 10.70 -8.13
C ALA A 175 3.79 9.34 -7.56
N TYR A 176 3.67 8.25 -8.32
CA TYR A 176 4.12 6.93 -7.89
C TYR A 176 5.64 6.85 -7.85
N ARG A 177 6.33 7.31 -8.91
CA ARG A 177 7.80 7.36 -8.93
C ARG A 177 8.36 8.18 -7.77
N LYS A 178 7.78 9.36 -7.54
CA LYS A 178 8.25 10.30 -6.52
C LYS A 178 8.08 9.78 -5.09
N ASN A 179 6.99 9.07 -4.80
CA ASN A 179 6.62 8.75 -3.41
C ASN A 179 6.69 7.26 -3.06
N VAL A 180 6.72 6.36 -4.05
CA VAL A 180 6.76 4.91 -3.85
C VAL A 180 8.11 4.33 -4.28
N MET A 181 8.65 4.77 -5.42
CA MET A 181 9.89 4.22 -5.98
C MET A 181 11.16 4.86 -5.39
N VAL A 182 11.21 4.98 -4.06
CA VAL A 182 12.28 5.69 -3.32
C VAL A 182 13.28 4.75 -2.64
N GLY A 183 13.24 3.46 -2.95
CA GLY A 183 14.04 2.42 -2.29
C GLY A 183 13.30 1.76 -1.12
N LEU A 184 13.84 0.66 -0.59
CA LEU A 184 13.23 -0.09 0.51
C LEU A 184 13.51 0.51 1.90
N GLY A 185 14.12 1.68 1.95
CA GLY A 185 14.58 2.34 3.18
C GLY A 185 16.07 2.15 3.42
#